data_AF-A0A7R9PUV2-F1
#
_entry.id   AF-A0A7R9PUV2-F1
#
_cell.length_a   1.000
_cell.length_b   1.000
_cell.length_c   1.000
_cell.angle_alpha   90.00
_cell.angle_beta   90.00
_cell.angle_gamma   90.00
#
_symmetry.space_group_name_H-M   'P 1'
#
loop_
_entity.id
_entity.type
_entity.pdbx_description
1 polymer ?
#
loop_
_entity_poly.entity_id
_entity_poly.type
_entity_poly.pdbx_seq_one_letter_code
_entity_poly.pdbx_strand_id
1 'polypeptide(L)'
;MKVSDYIWIVLTIVLFITTFSLQLLLIVFSSLLFVIIGCLSSLYLNHSSVEKDYQIFRSCHSIQMIDSNKEWKEFLDNLNDNPVVHTLPKADVFTGDPLIDDQLNDVLRLAFRDYINSWYAYVSPNQEFTLHLYSIAQMAIKSVTQRLHSMDIVSYMTTKLVDDFASHLRLYRLAQNKLKELKVNDPNANLLSIFFDFEVSMERNICRDLVSEDNESCTDYLSQICDILQYLLLPIDCFKSRTFRSLFRGLVVKSCLYPLLEMLSDPDFINQTIVWLYKSYLVSSDTFINVLRLCDKSEELEAVRQMVCHEIAFLRSKDTGGDDDFEIKQQLSSLLFVKDLIESRLKSINEGSFDSDSNGIPTQIDWNNTKLFSLPFDVVLKNNIGLSYFIEFMSSIGAQGYVYFYLNVEGFKVSAEQQISEAELIKMGKCNANNCVHLDSLKEAAINIYDTYLSEKASHKLKLEETICKNIHSRIMTEKLSENWFDSAHHQVYDIMMNSEQFFAAFKKSNHYVKLLAELDLLKDLNGKQEEDCEPLAKCDDNDSNSISFDDCDSLNSLEDIILTSDNISITSDGSGNSNSTTSGYSTSNTTLHVSEDIEVSAEIIKTGVVREFGNAYAAYVINVTKKTINSPEEKKENF
;
A
#
# COMPACT_ATOMS: atom_id res chain seq x y z
N MET A 1 -37.44 -41.18 -43.34
CA MET A 1 -37.15 -42.07 -42.19
C MET A 1 -37.87 -43.39 -42.44
N LYS A 2 -37.14 -44.51 -42.36
CA LYS A 2 -37.68 -45.84 -42.66
C LYS A 2 -38.51 -46.30 -41.46
N VAL A 3 -39.45 -47.22 -41.67
CA VAL A 3 -40.31 -47.81 -40.62
C VAL A 3 -39.49 -48.35 -39.43
N SER A 4 -38.21 -48.69 -39.62
CA SER A 4 -37.28 -49.05 -38.56
C SER A 4 -37.08 -47.94 -37.51
N ASP A 5 -37.04 -46.67 -37.91
CA ASP A 5 -36.69 -45.56 -37.02
C ASP A 5 -37.81 -45.31 -35.99
N TYR A 6 -39.07 -45.49 -36.41
CA TYR A 6 -40.22 -45.45 -35.52
C TYR A 6 -40.22 -46.60 -34.51
N ILE A 7 -39.82 -47.79 -34.92
CA ILE A 7 -39.75 -48.96 -34.04
C ILE A 7 -38.66 -48.74 -32.97
N TRP A 8 -37.51 -48.18 -33.34
CA TRP A 8 -36.47 -47.83 -32.38
C TRP A 8 -36.90 -46.75 -31.40
N ILE A 9 -37.60 -45.70 -31.86
CA ILE A 9 -38.12 -44.65 -30.97
C ILE A 9 -39.15 -45.23 -29.99
N VAL A 10 -40.09 -46.05 -30.48
CA VAL A 10 -41.10 -46.70 -29.63
C VAL A 10 -40.44 -47.64 -28.62
N LEU A 11 -39.44 -48.42 -29.05
CA LEU A 11 -38.67 -49.29 -28.16
C LEU A 11 -37.93 -48.50 -27.08
N THR A 12 -37.35 -47.35 -27.43
CA THR A 12 -36.62 -46.48 -26.49
C THR A 12 -37.57 -45.85 -25.47
N ILE A 13 -38.75 -45.42 -25.90
CA ILE A 13 -39.79 -44.88 -25.02
C ILE A 13 -40.34 -45.96 -24.09
N VAL A 14 -40.58 -47.17 -24.59
CA VAL A 14 -41.03 -48.30 -23.77
C VAL A 14 -39.94 -48.70 -22.76
N LEU A 15 -38.67 -48.81 -23.19
CA LEU A 15 -37.55 -49.08 -22.30
C LEU A 15 -37.45 -47.99 -21.22
N PHE A 16 -37.50 -46.72 -21.60
CA PHE A 16 -37.45 -45.59 -20.66
C PHE A 16 -38.60 -45.60 -19.64
N ILE A 17 -39.83 -45.91 -20.06
CA ILE A 17 -41.00 -46.02 -19.16
C ILE A 17 -40.88 -47.24 -18.24
N THR A 18 -40.32 -48.36 -18.72
CA THR A 18 -40.12 -49.57 -17.91
C THR A 18 -38.94 -49.45 -16.93
N THR A 19 -37.87 -48.74 -17.28
CA THR A 19 -36.68 -48.57 -16.42
C THR A 19 -36.84 -47.43 -15.41
N PHE A 20 -37.47 -46.32 -15.80
CA PHE A 20 -37.66 -45.13 -14.95
C PHE A 20 -39.11 -44.95 -14.49
N SER A 21 -39.87 -46.05 -14.41
CA SER A 21 -41.29 -46.09 -14.04
C SER A 21 -41.67 -45.22 -12.83
N LEU A 22 -42.98 -44.92 -12.70
CA LEU A 22 -43.74 -44.24 -11.62
C LEU A 22 -42.99 -43.70 -10.39
N GLN A 23 -42.03 -44.44 -9.85
CA GLN A 23 -41.06 -44.03 -8.84
C GLN A 23 -40.40 -42.67 -9.11
N LEU A 24 -39.95 -42.36 -10.34
CA LEU A 24 -39.34 -41.05 -10.62
C LEU A 24 -40.37 -39.92 -10.51
N LEU A 25 -41.58 -40.15 -11.01
CA LEU A 25 -42.70 -39.20 -10.90
C LEU A 25 -43.12 -39.02 -9.42
N LEU A 26 -43.10 -40.10 -8.63
CA LEU A 26 -43.39 -40.07 -7.19
C LEU A 26 -42.32 -39.31 -6.40
N ILE A 27 -41.04 -39.46 -6.76
CA ILE A 27 -39.92 -38.72 -6.15
C ILE A 27 -40.03 -37.22 -6.48
N VAL A 28 -40.30 -36.88 -7.76
CA VAL A 28 -40.49 -35.48 -8.18
C VAL A 28 -41.71 -34.86 -7.51
N PHE A 29 -42.80 -35.60 -7.36
CA PHE A 29 -44.00 -35.12 -6.67
C PHE A 29 -43.74 -34.94 -5.16
N SER A 30 -43.04 -35.88 -4.54
CA SER A 30 -42.64 -35.79 -3.13
C SER A 30 -41.73 -34.59 -2.88
N SER A 31 -40.72 -34.36 -3.74
CA SER A 31 -39.82 -33.21 -3.60
C SER A 31 -40.56 -31.88 -3.76
N LEU A 32 -41.49 -31.77 -4.72
CA LEU A 32 -42.35 -30.60 -4.88
C LEU A 32 -43.23 -30.35 -3.65
N LEU A 33 -43.79 -31.41 -3.06
CA LEU A 33 -44.59 -31.30 -1.83
C LEU A 33 -43.75 -30.80 -0.65
N PHE A 34 -42.54 -31.31 -0.48
CA PHE A 34 -41.62 -30.85 0.56
C PHE A 34 -41.21 -29.38 0.37
N VAL A 35 -40.98 -28.94 -0.87
CA VAL A 35 -40.69 -27.53 -1.17
C VAL A 35 -41.90 -26.65 -0.83
N ILE A 36 -43.12 -27.06 -1.19
CA ILE A 36 -44.34 -26.32 -0.88
C ILE A 36 -44.57 -26.24 0.63
N ILE A 37 -44.40 -27.36 1.35
CA ILE A 37 -44.51 -27.40 2.82
C ILE A 37 -43.40 -26.53 3.46
N GLY A 38 -42.18 -26.56 2.93
CA GLY A 38 -41.08 -25.70 3.37
C GLY A 38 -41.38 -24.22 3.17
N CYS A 39 -41.91 -23.83 2.01
CA CYS A 39 -42.36 -22.47 1.74
C CYS A 39 -43.51 -22.06 2.65
N LEU A 40 -44.53 -22.91 2.84
CA LEU A 40 -45.65 -22.63 3.73
C LEU A 40 -45.21 -22.53 5.20
N SER A 41 -44.29 -23.39 5.64
CA SER A 41 -43.71 -23.35 6.98
C SER A 41 -42.83 -22.10 7.17
N SER A 42 -42.06 -21.70 6.16
CA SER A 42 -41.27 -20.46 6.18
C SER A 42 -42.18 -19.24 6.23
N LEU A 43 -43.25 -19.19 5.44
CA LEU A 43 -44.26 -18.12 5.49
C LEU A 43 -44.98 -18.09 6.84
N TYR A 44 -45.33 -19.24 7.41
CA TYR A 44 -45.97 -19.33 8.72
C TYR A 44 -45.03 -18.92 9.86
N LEU A 45 -43.76 -19.33 9.80
CA LEU A 45 -42.74 -18.93 10.79
C LEU A 45 -42.39 -17.44 10.65
N ASN A 46 -42.27 -16.90 9.44
CA ASN A 46 -42.09 -15.46 9.22
C ASN A 46 -43.32 -14.68 9.71
N HIS A 47 -44.53 -15.10 9.37
CA HIS A 47 -45.75 -14.45 9.87
C HIS A 47 -45.84 -14.55 11.39
N SER A 48 -45.48 -15.69 12.00
CA SER A 48 -45.45 -15.83 13.45
C SER A 48 -44.34 -15.01 14.10
N SER A 49 -43.18 -14.84 13.47
CA SER A 49 -42.10 -13.99 13.99
C SER A 49 -42.51 -12.53 13.93
N VAL A 50 -43.02 -12.07 12.79
CA VAL A 50 -43.55 -10.72 12.61
C VAL A 50 -44.70 -10.45 13.59
N GLU A 51 -45.59 -11.41 13.82
CA GLU A 51 -46.68 -11.26 14.80
C GLU A 51 -46.14 -11.24 16.24
N LYS A 52 -45.11 -12.03 16.57
CA LYS A 52 -44.45 -11.97 17.89
C LYS A 52 -43.72 -10.65 18.09
N ASP A 53 -43.00 -10.16 17.09
CA ASP A 53 -42.30 -8.88 17.11
C ASP A 53 -43.29 -7.71 17.18
N TYR A 54 -44.42 -7.83 16.48
CA TYR A 54 -45.55 -6.89 16.56
C TYR A 54 -46.23 -6.92 17.93
N GLN A 55 -46.39 -8.10 18.54
CA GLN A 55 -46.92 -8.23 19.89
C GLN A 55 -45.92 -7.78 20.95
N ILE A 56 -44.61 -7.89 20.74
CA ILE A 56 -43.57 -7.29 21.57
C ILE A 56 -43.62 -5.76 21.46
N PHE A 57 -43.75 -5.22 20.24
CA PHE A 57 -43.96 -3.79 20.00
C PHE A 57 -45.23 -3.26 20.67
N ARG A 58 -46.31 -4.05 20.71
CA ARG A 58 -47.59 -3.71 21.36
C ARG A 58 -47.60 -3.91 22.87
N SER A 59 -46.79 -4.84 23.38
CA SER A 59 -46.69 -5.19 24.82
C SER A 59 -45.63 -4.38 25.55
N CYS A 60 -44.63 -3.85 24.84
CA CYS A 60 -44.03 -2.58 25.20
C CYS A 60 -45.19 -1.59 25.28
N HIS A 61 -45.55 -1.22 26.52
CA HIS A 61 -46.53 -0.17 26.80
C HIS A 61 -46.35 0.90 25.73
N SER A 62 -47.42 1.22 24.99
CA SER A 62 -47.43 2.40 24.14
C SER A 62 -46.69 3.46 24.93
N ILE A 63 -45.56 3.96 24.39
CA ILE A 63 -45.12 5.30 24.80
C ILE A 63 -46.42 6.07 24.84
N GLN A 64 -46.82 6.57 26.01
CA GLN A 64 -47.99 7.43 26.11
C GLN A 64 -47.66 8.63 25.24
N MET A 65 -47.83 8.47 23.92
CA MET A 65 -47.72 9.48 22.92
C MET A 65 -49.03 10.21 23.07
N ILE A 66 -48.99 11.04 24.11
CA ILE A 66 -49.81 12.21 24.31
C ILE A 66 -51.28 11.81 24.44
N ASP A 67 -51.73 11.75 25.70
CA ASP A 67 -53.15 11.89 26.06
C ASP A 67 -53.78 12.85 25.06
N SER A 68 -54.84 12.43 24.36
CA SER A 68 -55.42 13.14 23.20
C SER A 68 -55.86 14.54 23.59
N ASN A 69 -54.90 15.45 23.70
CA ASN A 69 -55.07 16.83 24.07
C ASN A 69 -55.74 17.49 22.88
N LYS A 70 -56.65 18.42 23.19
CA LYS A 70 -57.34 19.25 22.21
C LYS A 70 -56.36 19.90 21.22
N GLU A 71 -55.17 20.23 21.70
CA GLU A 71 -54.03 20.76 20.93
C GLU A 71 -53.51 19.80 19.85
N TRP A 72 -53.50 18.48 20.08
CA TRP A 72 -53.09 17.49 19.08
C TRP A 72 -54.14 17.36 17.98
N LYS A 73 -55.43 17.39 18.32
CA LYS A 73 -56.50 17.42 17.31
C LYS A 73 -56.42 18.69 16.47
N GLU A 74 -56.23 19.85 17.12
CA GLU A 74 -56.09 21.14 16.45
C GLU A 74 -54.81 21.24 15.59
N PHE A 75 -53.74 20.55 15.98
CA PHE A 75 -52.51 20.43 15.17
C PHE A 75 -52.69 19.47 13.98
N LEU A 76 -53.39 18.33 14.16
CA LEU A 76 -53.72 17.42 13.05
C LEU A 76 -54.66 18.07 12.03
N ASP A 77 -55.64 18.85 12.50
CA ASP A 77 -56.55 19.61 11.65
C ASP A 77 -55.77 20.68 10.87
N ASN A 78 -54.84 21.40 11.52
CA ASN A 78 -53.96 22.37 10.84
C ASN A 78 -53.00 21.74 9.81
N LEU A 79 -52.51 20.52 10.04
CA LEU A 79 -51.67 19.78 9.09
C LEU A 79 -52.45 19.31 7.86
N ASN A 80 -53.72 18.95 8.04
CA ASN A 80 -54.60 18.54 6.94
C ASN A 80 -55.01 19.74 6.06
N ASP A 81 -55.17 20.92 6.66
CA ASP A 81 -55.56 22.14 5.96
C ASP A 81 -54.40 22.80 5.17
N ASN A 82 -53.14 22.49 5.51
CA ASN A 82 -51.95 22.97 4.81
C ASN A 82 -51.04 21.80 4.40
N PRO A 83 -51.30 21.12 3.26
CA PRO A 83 -50.39 20.12 2.75
C PRO A 83 -49.06 20.78 2.39
N VAL A 84 -48.05 20.61 3.24
CA VAL A 84 -46.68 21.04 2.93
C VAL A 84 -46.23 20.24 1.72
N VAL A 85 -46.01 20.93 0.60
CA VAL A 85 -45.39 20.31 -0.58
C VAL A 85 -43.95 20.00 -0.21
N HIS A 86 -43.73 18.74 0.16
CA HIS A 86 -42.44 18.19 0.50
C HIS A 86 -41.59 18.08 -0.78
N THR A 87 -40.86 19.14 -1.11
CA THR A 87 -39.81 19.07 -2.12
C THR A 87 -38.63 18.29 -1.54
N LEU A 88 -38.10 17.35 -2.32
CA LEU A 88 -36.85 16.67 -1.98
C LEU A 88 -35.77 17.72 -1.64
N PRO A 89 -34.93 17.49 -0.61
CA PRO A 89 -33.86 18.41 -0.27
C PRO A 89 -32.95 18.55 -1.48
N LYS A 90 -32.58 19.78 -1.83
CA LYS A 90 -31.61 20.01 -2.90
C LYS A 90 -30.29 19.34 -2.53
N ALA A 91 -29.59 18.81 -3.53
CA ALA A 91 -28.22 18.34 -3.35
C ALA A 91 -27.41 19.46 -2.70
N ASP A 92 -26.77 19.15 -1.58
CA ASP A 92 -26.00 20.13 -0.82
C ASP A 92 -24.54 20.11 -1.26
N VAL A 93 -23.91 21.27 -1.21
CA VAL A 93 -22.46 21.41 -1.35
C VAL A 93 -21.85 21.22 0.04
N PHE A 94 -21.01 20.21 0.20
CA PHE A 94 -20.39 19.85 1.48
C PHE A 94 -18.94 20.32 1.55
N THR A 95 -18.15 19.94 0.54
CA THR A 95 -16.69 20.10 0.46
C THR A 95 -16.29 21.19 -0.53
N GLY A 96 -17.15 21.51 -1.50
CA GLY A 96 -16.85 22.45 -2.58
C GLY A 96 -16.18 21.79 -3.80
N ASP A 97 -15.87 20.50 -3.73
CA ASP A 97 -15.49 19.68 -4.87
C ASP A 97 -16.73 18.94 -5.40
N PRO A 98 -17.17 19.18 -6.65
CA PRO A 98 -18.38 18.57 -7.19
C PRO A 98 -18.30 17.04 -7.24
N LEU A 99 -17.13 16.45 -7.48
CA LEU A 99 -17.00 14.99 -7.56
C LEU A 99 -17.27 14.32 -6.20
N ILE A 100 -16.72 14.91 -5.14
CA ILE A 100 -16.89 14.38 -3.77
C ILE A 100 -18.31 14.65 -3.28
N ASP A 101 -18.83 15.86 -3.55
CA ASP A 101 -20.17 16.24 -3.12
C ASP A 101 -21.26 15.41 -3.79
N ASP A 102 -21.12 15.08 -5.08
CA ASP A 102 -22.05 14.20 -5.80
C ASP A 102 -22.05 12.79 -5.17
N GLN A 103 -20.87 12.22 -4.91
CA GLN A 103 -20.76 10.90 -4.26
C GLN A 103 -21.34 10.90 -2.83
N LEU A 104 -21.08 11.95 -2.05
CA LEU A 104 -21.63 12.08 -0.69
C LEU A 104 -23.16 12.19 -0.70
N ASN A 105 -23.73 12.98 -1.62
CA ASN A 105 -25.18 13.08 -1.77
C ASN A 105 -25.80 11.74 -2.19
N ASP A 106 -25.13 10.98 -3.08
CA ASP A 106 -25.57 9.65 -3.51
C ASP A 106 -25.53 8.64 -2.36
N VAL A 107 -24.43 8.59 -1.60
CA VAL A 107 -24.30 7.75 -0.40
C VAL A 107 -25.40 8.08 0.62
N LEU A 108 -25.64 9.37 0.86
CA LEU A 108 -26.69 9.82 1.78
C LEU A 108 -28.09 9.39 1.28
N ARG A 109 -28.35 9.49 -0.03
CA ARG A 109 -29.62 9.07 -0.64
C ARG A 109 -29.82 7.56 -0.52
N LEU A 110 -28.79 6.76 -0.77
CA LEU A 110 -28.81 5.30 -0.61
C LEU A 110 -29.04 4.92 0.85
N ALA A 111 -28.35 5.56 1.79
CA ALA A 111 -28.52 5.30 3.21
C ALA A 111 -29.96 5.58 3.69
N PHE A 112 -30.56 6.69 3.26
CA PHE A 112 -31.96 7.00 3.59
C PHE A 112 -32.94 6.02 2.96
N ARG A 113 -32.69 5.59 1.71
CA ARG A 113 -33.52 4.57 1.04
C ARG A 113 -33.52 3.26 1.81
N ASP A 114 -32.34 2.77 2.17
CA ASP A 114 -32.15 1.41 2.65
C ASP A 114 -32.36 1.28 4.16
N TYR A 115 -31.96 2.28 4.96
CA TYR A 115 -31.98 2.20 6.42
C TYR A 115 -33.05 3.06 7.11
N ILE A 116 -33.72 3.98 6.40
CA ILE A 116 -34.75 4.85 6.99
C ILE A 116 -36.11 4.61 6.34
N ASN A 117 -36.21 4.80 5.03
CA ASN A 117 -37.47 4.70 4.30
C ASN A 117 -38.03 3.28 4.32
N SER A 118 -37.16 2.26 4.38
CA SER A 118 -37.52 0.85 4.45
C SER A 118 -38.45 0.51 5.61
N TRP A 119 -38.22 1.07 6.81
CA TRP A 119 -39.09 0.85 7.97
C TRP A 119 -40.08 2.01 8.19
N TYR A 120 -39.68 3.25 7.90
CA TYR A 120 -40.51 4.42 8.18
C TYR A 120 -41.81 4.44 7.36
N ALA A 121 -41.78 3.90 6.14
CA ALA A 121 -42.97 3.76 5.30
C ALA A 121 -44.10 2.95 5.96
N TYR A 122 -43.77 2.03 6.89
CA TYR A 122 -44.75 1.27 7.67
C TYR A 122 -45.26 1.99 8.91
N VAL A 123 -44.56 3.04 9.38
CA VAL A 123 -44.90 3.78 10.59
C VAL A 123 -45.80 4.98 10.28
N SER A 124 -45.48 5.75 9.23
CA SER A 124 -46.21 6.97 8.89
C SER A 124 -46.07 7.32 7.40
N PRO A 125 -47.14 7.80 6.75
CA PRO A 125 -47.08 8.31 5.37
C PRO A 125 -46.46 9.73 5.26
N ASN A 126 -46.27 10.45 6.38
CA ASN A 126 -45.76 11.82 6.36
C ASN A 126 -44.23 11.87 6.11
N GLN A 127 -43.78 12.56 5.05
CA GLN A 127 -42.36 12.68 4.70
C GLN A 127 -41.60 13.74 5.51
N GLU A 128 -42.27 14.54 6.33
CA GLU A 128 -41.66 15.62 7.12
C GLU A 128 -40.52 15.11 8.01
N PHE A 129 -40.70 13.97 8.68
CA PHE A 129 -39.66 13.38 9.51
C PHE A 129 -38.42 12.99 8.70
N THR A 130 -38.60 12.32 7.56
CA THR A 130 -37.48 11.84 6.74
C THR A 130 -36.73 13.01 6.11
N LEU A 131 -37.44 14.07 5.70
CA LEU A 131 -36.84 15.31 5.21
C LEU A 131 -36.05 16.06 6.29
N HIS A 132 -36.61 16.19 7.49
CA HIS A 132 -35.90 16.82 8.60
C HIS A 132 -34.66 16.01 8.98
N LEU A 133 -34.76 14.69 9.07
CA LEU A 133 -33.61 13.83 9.35
C LEU A 133 -32.54 13.96 8.25
N TYR A 134 -32.94 14.08 6.98
CA TYR A 134 -32.02 14.30 5.87
C TYR A 134 -31.28 15.64 6.00
N SER A 135 -31.99 16.72 6.32
CA SER A 135 -31.37 18.03 6.57
C SER A 135 -30.39 18.01 7.75
N ILE A 136 -30.71 17.24 8.81
CA ILE A 136 -29.82 17.06 9.95
C ILE A 136 -28.56 16.29 9.56
N ALA A 137 -28.69 15.24 8.75
CA ALA A 137 -27.54 14.51 8.23
C ALA A 137 -26.65 15.40 7.36
N GLN A 138 -27.23 16.23 6.48
CA GLN A 138 -26.49 17.23 5.69
C GLN A 138 -25.74 18.23 6.59
N MET A 139 -26.38 18.75 7.63
CA MET A 139 -25.73 19.65 8.60
C MET A 139 -24.60 18.96 9.38
N ALA A 140 -24.79 17.68 9.74
CA ALA A 140 -23.75 16.90 10.41
C ALA A 140 -22.54 16.70 9.48
N ILE A 141 -22.76 16.35 8.22
CA ILE A 141 -21.70 16.21 7.20
C ILE A 141 -20.95 17.55 7.03
N LYS A 142 -21.67 18.67 6.88
CA LYS A 142 -21.06 20.02 6.81
C LYS A 142 -20.21 20.32 8.04
N SER A 143 -20.68 19.94 9.23
CA SER A 143 -19.94 20.14 10.48
C SER A 143 -18.67 19.28 10.54
N VAL A 144 -18.71 18.04 10.03
CA VAL A 144 -17.51 17.19 9.88
C VAL A 144 -16.54 17.82 8.90
N THR A 145 -17.00 18.23 7.72
CA THR A 145 -16.15 18.82 6.68
C THR A 145 -15.46 20.09 7.16
N GLN A 146 -16.18 20.98 7.84
CA GLN A 146 -15.60 22.21 8.42
C GLN A 146 -14.50 21.90 9.45
N ARG A 147 -14.72 20.89 10.30
CA ARG A 147 -13.71 20.45 11.27
C ARG A 147 -12.50 19.80 10.59
N LEU A 148 -12.73 19.01 9.55
CA LEU A 148 -11.66 18.38 8.77
C LEU A 148 -10.77 19.43 8.08
N HIS A 149 -11.36 20.49 7.51
CA HIS A 149 -10.61 21.62 6.95
C HIS A 149 -9.80 22.39 8.00
N SER A 150 -10.24 22.42 9.26
CA SER A 150 -9.49 23.08 10.34
C SER A 150 -8.32 22.25 10.87
N MET A 151 -8.22 20.98 10.45
CA MET A 151 -7.19 20.05 10.89
C MET A 151 -6.04 20.01 9.87
N ASP A 152 -4.81 19.89 10.38
CA ASP A 152 -3.65 19.60 9.53
C ASP A 152 -3.68 18.12 9.10
N ILE A 153 -4.38 17.88 7.98
CA ILE A 153 -4.54 16.55 7.39
C ILE A 153 -3.17 15.98 6.98
N VAL A 154 -2.25 16.81 6.49
CA VAL A 154 -0.94 16.36 6.02
C VAL A 154 -0.15 15.82 7.21
N SER A 155 0.02 16.60 8.28
CA SER A 155 0.72 16.12 9.47
C SER A 155 0.05 14.88 10.06
N TYR A 156 -1.29 14.84 10.11
CA TYR A 156 -1.99 13.68 10.63
C TYR A 156 -1.75 12.41 9.80
N MET A 157 -1.87 12.50 8.47
CA MET A 157 -1.74 11.36 7.57
C MET A 157 -0.29 10.87 7.44
N THR A 158 0.71 11.77 7.50
CA THR A 158 2.12 11.39 7.30
C THR A 158 2.84 11.03 8.57
N THR A 159 2.45 11.58 9.72
CA THR A 159 3.12 11.32 11.01
C THR A 159 2.26 10.47 11.92
N LYS A 160 1.17 11.02 12.47
CA LYS A 160 0.38 10.35 13.51
C LYS A 160 -0.20 9.01 13.08
N LEU A 161 -0.84 8.97 11.90
CA LEU A 161 -1.43 7.73 11.39
C LEU A 161 -0.36 6.67 11.12
N VAL A 162 0.78 7.08 10.57
CA VAL A 162 1.91 6.19 10.27
C VAL A 162 2.54 5.68 11.56
N ASP A 163 2.72 6.55 12.56
CA ASP A 163 3.25 6.19 13.88
C ASP A 163 2.32 5.20 14.61
N ASP A 164 1.01 5.41 14.56
CA ASP A 164 0.02 4.51 15.15
C ASP A 164 0.05 3.14 14.46
N PHE A 165 0.09 3.12 13.12
CA PHE A 165 0.21 1.88 12.35
C PHE A 165 1.54 1.16 12.61
N ALA A 166 2.66 1.90 12.66
CA ALA A 166 3.98 1.35 12.95
C ALA A 166 4.05 0.80 14.37
N SER A 167 3.42 1.46 15.35
CA SER A 167 3.31 0.98 16.72
C SER A 167 2.53 -0.33 16.80
N HIS A 168 1.38 -0.41 16.12
CA HIS A 168 0.57 -1.64 16.03
C HIS A 168 1.36 -2.78 15.39
N LEU A 169 2.07 -2.51 14.28
CA LEU A 169 2.90 -3.48 13.59
C LEU A 169 4.08 -3.95 14.45
N ARG A 170 4.68 -3.06 15.24
CA ARG A 170 5.72 -3.42 16.22
C ARG A 170 5.17 -4.33 17.32
N LEU A 171 4.01 -4.01 17.89
CA LEU A 171 3.31 -4.86 18.87
C LEU A 171 3.03 -6.25 18.29
N TYR A 172 2.53 -6.30 17.07
CA TYR A 172 2.26 -7.55 16.35
C TYR A 172 3.53 -8.40 16.18
N ARG A 173 4.65 -7.80 15.76
CA ARG A 173 5.93 -8.51 15.61
C ARG A 173 6.45 -9.05 16.95
N LEU A 174 6.34 -8.26 18.03
CA LEU A 174 6.72 -8.71 19.37
C LEU A 174 5.84 -9.90 19.82
N ALA A 175 4.54 -9.82 19.57
CA ALA A 175 3.61 -10.90 19.87
C ALA A 175 3.91 -12.17 19.07
N GLN A 176 4.23 -12.05 17.77
CA GLN A 176 4.64 -13.17 16.93
C GLN A 176 5.93 -13.83 17.42
N ASN A 177 6.94 -13.04 17.80
CA ASN A 177 8.21 -13.59 18.29
C ASN A 177 8.00 -14.36 19.61
N LYS A 178 7.25 -13.77 20.54
CA LYS A 178 6.90 -14.45 21.80
C LYS A 178 6.04 -15.69 21.57
N LEU A 179 5.15 -15.68 20.58
CA LEU A 179 4.38 -16.86 20.20
C LEU A 179 5.28 -17.98 19.68
N LYS A 180 6.30 -17.68 18.87
CA LYS A 180 7.26 -18.68 18.38
C LYS A 180 8.03 -19.33 19.55
N GLU A 181 8.47 -18.52 20.52
CA GLU A 181 9.13 -19.02 21.73
C GLU A 181 8.20 -19.88 22.59
N LEU A 182 6.95 -19.45 22.79
CA LEU A 182 5.98 -20.15 23.62
C LEU A 182 5.46 -21.42 22.96
N LYS A 183 5.29 -21.47 21.63
CA LYS A 183 4.83 -22.67 20.91
C LYS A 183 5.75 -23.89 21.06
N VAL A 184 7.01 -23.68 21.44
CA VAL A 184 7.95 -24.76 21.79
C VAL A 184 7.51 -25.48 23.08
N ASN A 185 6.91 -24.75 24.03
CA ASN A 185 6.56 -25.24 25.36
C ASN A 185 5.04 -25.42 25.56
N ASP A 186 4.22 -24.63 24.88
CA ASP A 186 2.76 -24.66 24.94
C ASP A 186 2.16 -24.53 23.53
N PRO A 187 1.63 -25.63 22.96
CA PRO A 187 1.04 -25.61 21.62
C PRO A 187 -0.26 -24.82 21.54
N ASN A 188 -0.89 -24.47 22.67
CA ASN A 188 -2.16 -23.73 22.72
C ASN A 188 -1.98 -22.21 22.87
N ALA A 189 -0.74 -21.70 22.82
CA ALA A 189 -0.49 -20.27 22.89
C ALA A 189 -1.24 -19.52 21.78
N ASN A 190 -2.00 -18.48 22.15
CA ASN A 190 -2.80 -17.68 21.25
C ASN A 190 -2.11 -16.34 20.94
N LEU A 191 -1.99 -15.99 19.65
CA LEU A 191 -1.38 -14.73 19.22
C LEU A 191 -2.13 -13.51 19.76
N LEU A 192 -3.46 -13.57 19.76
CA LEU A 192 -4.34 -12.46 20.10
C LEU A 192 -4.22 -12.08 21.57
N SER A 193 -4.20 -13.06 22.47
CA SER A 193 -4.03 -12.81 23.91
C SER A 193 -2.64 -12.22 24.20
N ILE A 194 -1.59 -12.73 23.55
CA ILE A 194 -0.22 -12.21 23.70
C ILE A 194 -0.13 -10.77 23.17
N PHE A 195 -0.84 -10.47 22.07
CA PHE A 195 -0.89 -9.12 21.51
C PHE A 195 -1.50 -8.12 22.51
N PHE A 196 -2.67 -8.45 23.09
CA PHE A 196 -3.32 -7.59 24.07
C PHE A 196 -2.52 -7.46 25.37
N ASP A 197 -1.82 -8.51 25.82
CA ASP A 197 -0.88 -8.40 26.95
C ASP A 197 0.21 -7.35 26.70
N PHE A 198 0.75 -7.32 25.48
CA PHE A 198 1.75 -6.33 25.09
C PHE A 198 1.15 -4.92 24.96
N GLU A 199 -0.07 -4.80 24.43
CA GLU A 199 -0.79 -3.53 24.36
C GLU A 199 -0.98 -2.92 25.75
N VAL A 200 -1.46 -3.70 26.72
CA VAL A 200 -1.60 -3.27 28.13
C VAL A 200 -0.26 -2.84 28.72
N SER A 201 0.81 -3.58 28.43
CA SER A 201 2.15 -3.23 28.92
C SER A 201 2.67 -1.89 28.36
N MET A 202 2.28 -1.55 27.12
CA MET A 202 2.73 -0.34 26.43
C MET A 202 1.87 0.87 26.81
N GLU A 203 0.55 0.70 26.87
CA GLU A 203 -0.41 1.79 27.09
C GLU A 203 -0.83 1.95 28.55
N ARG A 204 -0.37 1.05 29.43
CA ARG A 204 -0.57 0.98 30.90
C ARG A 204 -2.02 0.76 31.35
N ASN A 205 -2.99 1.48 30.78
CA ASN A 205 -4.38 1.55 31.26
C ASN A 205 -5.43 1.24 30.18
N ILE A 206 -5.02 0.94 28.95
CA ILE A 206 -5.95 0.66 27.86
C ILE A 206 -5.70 -0.76 27.37
N CYS A 207 -6.76 -1.56 27.34
CA CYS A 207 -6.82 -2.87 26.69
C CYS A 207 -8.05 -2.86 25.79
N ARG A 208 -7.91 -3.26 24.52
CA ARG A 208 -9.05 -3.38 23.60
C ARG A 208 -9.54 -4.82 23.41
N ASP A 209 -9.11 -5.73 24.27
CA ASP A 209 -9.52 -7.15 24.28
C ASP A 209 -11.04 -7.32 24.27
N LEU A 210 -11.74 -6.74 25.25
CA LEU A 210 -13.19 -6.87 25.40
C LEU A 210 -13.96 -6.31 24.20
N VAL A 211 -13.48 -5.20 23.64
CA VAL A 211 -14.11 -4.56 22.46
C VAL A 211 -13.90 -5.39 21.20
N SER A 212 -12.80 -6.14 21.12
CA SER A 212 -12.40 -6.90 19.94
C SER A 212 -12.91 -8.35 19.96
N GLU A 213 -13.12 -8.93 21.14
CA GLU A 213 -13.58 -10.32 21.30
C GLU A 213 -15.10 -10.44 21.47
N ASP A 214 -15.77 -9.43 22.03
CA ASP A 214 -17.21 -9.48 22.31
C ASP A 214 -18.02 -8.46 21.48
N ASN A 215 -19.03 -8.97 20.77
CA ASN A 215 -19.90 -8.17 19.92
C ASN A 215 -20.79 -7.20 20.71
N GLU A 216 -21.21 -7.56 21.93
CA GLU A 216 -22.03 -6.68 22.77
C GLU A 216 -21.20 -5.48 23.26
N SER A 217 -20.01 -5.76 23.80
CA SER A 217 -19.03 -4.76 24.22
C SER A 217 -18.59 -3.85 23.08
N CYS A 218 -18.41 -4.40 21.87
CA CYS A 218 -18.12 -3.62 20.66
C CYS A 218 -19.26 -2.64 20.33
N THR A 219 -20.50 -3.11 20.37
CA THR A 219 -21.69 -2.29 20.10
C THR A 219 -21.85 -1.17 21.13
N ASP A 220 -21.57 -1.45 22.40
CA ASP A 220 -21.59 -0.47 23.47
C ASP A 220 -20.48 0.57 23.32
N TYR A 221 -19.28 0.16 22.91
CA TYR A 221 -18.18 1.06 22.61
C TYR A 221 -18.52 2.00 21.44
N LEU A 222 -19.04 1.46 20.33
CA LEU A 222 -19.50 2.27 19.20
C LEU A 222 -20.66 3.20 19.58
N SER A 223 -21.53 2.77 20.51
CA SER A 223 -22.60 3.60 21.05
C SER A 223 -22.08 4.81 21.82
N GLN A 224 -21.02 4.63 22.62
CA GLN A 224 -20.35 5.73 23.31
C GLN A 224 -19.67 6.70 22.34
N ILE A 225 -18.99 6.17 21.32
CA ILE A 225 -18.43 7.00 20.23
C ILE A 225 -19.53 7.80 19.55
N CYS A 226 -20.65 7.16 19.23
CA CYS A 226 -21.78 7.84 18.60
C CYS A 226 -22.36 8.93 19.50
N ASP A 227 -22.44 8.74 20.82
CA ASP A 227 -22.89 9.79 21.75
C ASP A 227 -21.95 11.02 21.75
N ILE A 228 -20.64 10.79 21.65
CA ILE A 228 -19.64 11.87 21.51
C ILE A 228 -19.81 12.57 20.16
N LEU A 229 -19.92 11.82 19.06
CA LEU A 229 -20.13 12.38 17.73
C LEU A 229 -21.41 13.20 17.66
N GLN A 230 -22.49 12.73 18.29
CA GLN A 230 -23.75 13.45 18.38
C GLN A 230 -23.58 14.78 19.12
N TYR A 231 -22.82 14.81 20.23
CA TYR A 231 -22.52 16.05 20.94
C TYR A 231 -21.71 17.04 20.09
N LEU A 232 -20.79 16.54 19.27
CA LEU A 232 -19.91 17.37 18.45
C LEU A 232 -20.54 17.87 17.15
N LEU A 233 -21.43 17.09 16.54
CA LEU A 233 -21.89 17.29 15.16
C LEU A 233 -23.35 17.74 15.06
N LEU A 234 -24.20 17.43 16.05
CA LEU A 234 -25.63 17.76 15.95
C LEU A 234 -25.96 19.16 16.50
N PRO A 235 -26.96 19.85 15.93
CA PRO A 235 -27.53 21.05 16.53
C PRO A 235 -28.08 20.80 17.93
N ILE A 236 -28.00 21.82 18.79
CA ILE A 236 -28.40 21.77 20.20
C ILE A 236 -29.87 21.33 20.35
N ASP A 237 -30.74 21.74 19.44
CA ASP A 237 -32.17 21.44 19.51
C ASP A 237 -32.48 19.96 19.26
N CYS A 238 -31.72 19.32 18.36
CA CYS A 238 -31.81 17.87 18.12
C CYS A 238 -31.21 17.07 19.28
N PHE A 239 -30.07 17.52 19.81
CA PHE A 239 -29.38 16.83 20.91
C PHE A 239 -30.15 16.84 22.24
N LYS A 240 -30.93 17.90 22.50
CA LYS A 240 -31.80 17.99 23.70
C LYS A 240 -32.88 16.90 23.73
N SER A 241 -33.34 16.43 22.58
CA SER A 241 -34.37 15.39 22.51
C SER A 241 -33.77 14.01 22.82
N ARG A 242 -34.13 13.45 23.98
CA ARG A 242 -33.69 12.11 24.40
C ARG A 242 -34.12 11.02 23.40
N THR A 243 -35.34 11.14 22.87
CA THR A 243 -35.89 10.18 21.90
C THR A 243 -35.11 10.21 20.60
N PHE A 244 -34.78 11.40 20.10
CA PHE A 244 -33.97 11.57 18.90
C PHE A 244 -32.57 10.98 19.09
N ARG A 245 -31.90 11.31 20.20
CA ARG A 245 -30.54 10.80 20.50
C ARG A 245 -30.50 9.27 20.56
N SER A 246 -31.46 8.64 21.22
CA SER A 246 -31.52 7.18 21.31
C SER A 246 -31.78 6.53 19.95
N LEU A 247 -32.72 7.08 19.15
CA LEU A 247 -33.04 6.59 17.81
C LEU A 247 -31.83 6.74 16.87
N PHE A 248 -31.25 7.95 16.84
CA PHE A 248 -30.11 8.28 16.00
C PHE A 248 -28.91 7.41 16.33
N ARG A 249 -28.62 7.19 17.62
CA ARG A 249 -27.57 6.26 18.06
C ARG A 249 -27.81 4.85 17.54
N GLY A 250 -29.01 4.31 17.75
CA GLY A 250 -29.35 2.97 17.29
C GLY A 250 -29.19 2.81 15.77
N LEU A 251 -29.61 3.83 15.02
CA LEU A 251 -29.49 3.86 13.57
C LEU A 251 -28.04 3.95 13.12
N VAL A 252 -27.27 4.95 13.58
CA VAL A 252 -25.90 5.16 13.13
C VAL A 252 -24.98 4.03 13.55
N VAL A 253 -25.12 3.51 14.77
CA VAL A 253 -24.28 2.40 15.26
C VAL A 253 -24.53 1.13 14.45
N LYS A 254 -25.80 0.71 14.32
CA LYS A 254 -26.13 -0.58 13.68
C LYS A 254 -26.13 -0.53 12.15
N SER A 255 -26.47 0.61 11.56
CA SER A 255 -26.58 0.74 10.10
C SER A 255 -25.31 1.25 9.44
N CYS A 256 -24.45 1.98 10.16
CA CYS A 256 -23.25 2.59 9.57
C CYS A 256 -21.97 2.14 10.26
N LEU A 257 -21.79 2.44 11.56
CA LEU A 257 -20.49 2.25 12.22
C LEU A 257 -20.09 0.78 12.36
N TYR A 258 -21.02 -0.08 12.78
CA TYR A 258 -20.73 -1.50 12.96
C TYR A 258 -20.45 -2.21 11.62
N PRO A 259 -21.29 -2.08 10.57
CA PRO A 259 -20.98 -2.68 9.27
C PRO A 259 -19.70 -2.13 8.64
N LEU A 260 -19.40 -0.84 8.83
CA LEU A 260 -18.16 -0.25 8.34
C LEU A 260 -16.93 -0.80 9.07
N LEU A 261 -17.02 -0.97 10.39
CA LEU A 261 -15.95 -1.59 11.17
C LEU A 261 -15.72 -3.05 10.74
N GLU A 262 -16.78 -3.82 10.54
CA GLU A 262 -16.71 -5.20 10.07
C GLU A 262 -16.09 -5.29 8.68
N MET A 263 -16.52 -4.43 7.75
CA MET A 263 -15.93 -4.33 6.41
C MET A 263 -14.45 -3.94 6.44
N LEU A 264 -14.08 -2.91 7.20
CA LEU A 264 -12.68 -2.45 7.29
C LEU A 264 -11.76 -3.47 8.00
N SER A 265 -12.32 -4.31 8.87
CA SER A 265 -11.59 -5.36 9.58
C SER A 265 -11.54 -6.67 8.81
N ASP A 266 -12.28 -6.79 7.71
CA ASP A 266 -12.33 -8.00 6.91
C ASP A 266 -11.00 -8.23 6.16
N PRO A 267 -10.35 -9.39 6.32
CA PRO A 267 -9.06 -9.66 5.69
C PRO A 267 -9.09 -9.60 4.16
N ASP A 268 -10.18 -10.04 3.53
CA ASP A 268 -10.33 -10.02 2.08
C ASP A 268 -10.50 -8.58 1.58
N PHE A 269 -11.32 -7.77 2.25
CA PHE A 269 -11.45 -6.34 1.96
C PHE A 269 -10.10 -5.60 2.06
N ILE A 270 -9.32 -5.84 3.13
CA ILE A 270 -7.98 -5.26 3.30
C ILE A 270 -7.06 -5.70 2.15
N ASN A 271 -6.99 -7.00 1.86
CA ASN A 271 -6.13 -7.54 0.82
C ASN A 271 -6.50 -7.00 -0.56
N GLN A 272 -7.78 -6.95 -0.90
CA GLN A 272 -8.27 -6.37 -2.15
C GLN A 272 -7.97 -4.89 -2.25
N THR A 273 -8.08 -4.14 -1.14
CA THR A 273 -7.71 -2.72 -1.09
C THR A 273 -6.24 -2.53 -1.38
N ILE A 274 -5.36 -3.35 -0.78
CA ILE A 274 -3.92 -3.34 -1.07
C ILE A 274 -3.68 -3.66 -2.55
N VAL A 275 -4.26 -4.73 -3.09
CA VAL A 275 -4.11 -5.10 -4.50
C VAL A 275 -4.60 -3.98 -5.42
N TRP A 276 -5.70 -3.33 -5.09
CA TRP A 276 -6.23 -2.20 -5.85
C TRP A 276 -5.28 -1.01 -5.82
N LEU A 277 -4.71 -0.66 -4.66
CA LEU A 277 -3.72 0.42 -4.53
C LEU A 277 -2.46 0.15 -5.38
N TYR A 278 -2.02 -1.11 -5.45
CA TYR A 278 -0.86 -1.51 -6.25
C TYR A 278 -1.18 -1.83 -7.71
N LYS A 279 -2.43 -1.78 -8.16
CA LYS A 279 -2.82 -2.13 -9.53
C LYS A 279 -2.13 -1.27 -10.59
N SER A 280 -1.82 -0.01 -10.26
CA SER A 280 -1.12 0.92 -11.15
C SER A 280 0.40 0.74 -11.15
N TYR A 281 0.95 -0.08 -10.23
CA TYR A 281 2.37 -0.39 -10.15
C TYR A 281 2.63 -1.75 -10.79
N LEU A 282 3.25 -1.75 -11.96
CA LEU A 282 3.68 -3.00 -12.61
C LEU A 282 4.87 -3.57 -11.84
N VAL A 283 4.64 -4.66 -11.09
CA VAL A 283 5.72 -5.39 -10.43
C VAL A 283 6.63 -6.00 -11.48
N SER A 284 7.91 -5.64 -11.45
CA SER A 284 8.90 -6.20 -12.39
C SER A 284 9.10 -7.70 -12.13
N SER A 285 9.42 -8.45 -13.19
CA SER A 285 9.71 -9.89 -13.07
C SER A 285 10.87 -10.15 -12.10
N ASP A 286 11.88 -9.28 -12.06
CA ASP A 286 13.02 -9.40 -11.14
C ASP A 286 12.61 -9.20 -9.68
N THR A 287 11.75 -8.22 -9.39
CA THR A 287 11.19 -8.02 -8.05
C THR A 287 10.41 -9.25 -7.60
N PHE A 288 9.59 -9.82 -8.48
CA PHE A 288 8.82 -11.04 -8.18
C PHE A 288 9.72 -12.24 -7.87
N ILE A 289 10.76 -12.47 -8.68
CA ILE A 289 11.75 -13.54 -8.44
C ILE A 289 12.48 -13.34 -7.11
N ASN A 290 12.85 -12.11 -6.78
CA ASN A 290 13.52 -11.80 -5.52
C ASN A 290 12.61 -12.05 -4.31
N VAL A 291 11.33 -11.67 -4.40
CA VAL A 291 10.34 -11.98 -3.34
C VAL A 291 10.20 -13.49 -3.14
N LEU A 292 10.17 -14.29 -4.22
CA LEU A 292 10.11 -15.76 -4.10
C LEU A 292 11.37 -16.36 -3.47
N ARG A 293 12.55 -15.80 -3.73
CA ARG A 293 13.81 -16.23 -3.11
C ARG A 293 13.85 -15.94 -1.61
N LEU A 294 13.29 -14.80 -1.21
CA LEU A 294 13.28 -14.32 0.18
C LEU A 294 12.06 -14.81 0.99
N CYS A 295 11.09 -15.45 0.35
CA CYS A 295 9.93 -15.97 1.06
C CYS A 295 10.33 -17.13 1.98
N ASP A 296 9.96 -17.00 3.26
CA ASP A 296 10.24 -17.98 4.32
C ASP A 296 9.00 -18.79 4.73
N LYS A 297 7.85 -18.49 4.13
CA LYS A 297 6.58 -19.16 4.44
C LYS A 297 6.28 -20.22 3.40
N SER A 298 6.31 -21.48 3.83
CA SER A 298 5.99 -22.65 2.98
C SER A 298 4.59 -22.56 2.37
N GLU A 299 3.60 -22.06 3.11
CA GLU A 299 2.21 -21.92 2.64
C GLU A 299 2.07 -20.92 1.48
N GLU A 300 2.75 -19.78 1.55
CA GLU A 300 2.72 -18.75 0.50
C GLU A 300 3.42 -19.27 -0.78
N LEU A 301 4.59 -19.89 -0.63
CA LEU A 301 5.30 -20.51 -1.75
C LEU A 301 4.49 -21.62 -2.42
N GLU A 302 3.81 -22.45 -1.63
CA GLU A 302 2.95 -23.53 -2.14
C GLU A 302 1.73 -22.98 -2.89
N ALA A 303 1.11 -21.90 -2.39
CA ALA A 303 0.01 -21.22 -3.09
C ALA A 303 0.47 -20.67 -4.45
N VAL A 304 1.62 -19.99 -4.50
CA VAL A 304 2.19 -19.50 -5.76
C VAL A 304 2.54 -20.65 -6.69
N ARG A 305 3.10 -21.75 -6.16
CA ARG A 305 3.39 -22.97 -6.94
C ARG A 305 2.14 -23.50 -7.63
N GLN A 306 1.01 -23.56 -6.92
CA GLN A 306 -0.27 -24.00 -7.48
C GLN A 306 -0.75 -23.08 -8.61
N MET A 307 -0.64 -21.76 -8.44
CA MET A 307 -0.99 -20.79 -9.49
C MET A 307 -0.09 -20.94 -10.73
N VAL A 308 1.21 -21.08 -10.54
CA VAL A 308 2.18 -21.30 -11.63
C VAL A 308 1.89 -22.62 -12.35
N CYS A 309 1.58 -23.69 -11.62
CA CYS A 309 1.23 -24.99 -12.21
C CYS A 309 -0.08 -24.93 -13.01
N HIS A 310 -1.07 -24.18 -12.52
CA HIS A 310 -2.31 -23.94 -13.25
C HIS A 310 -2.05 -23.20 -14.57
N GLU A 311 -1.23 -22.15 -14.54
CA GLU A 311 -0.89 -21.38 -15.75
C GLU A 311 -0.06 -22.22 -16.75
N ILE A 312 0.89 -23.02 -16.27
CA ILE A 312 1.64 -23.98 -17.10
C ILE A 312 0.68 -24.96 -17.79
N ALA A 313 -0.30 -25.51 -17.06
CA ALA A 313 -1.29 -26.41 -17.63
C ALA A 313 -2.19 -25.71 -18.67
N PHE A 314 -2.56 -24.46 -18.42
CA PHE A 314 -3.33 -23.64 -19.33
C PHE A 314 -2.56 -23.34 -20.63
N LEU A 315 -1.30 -22.90 -20.54
CA LEU A 315 -0.46 -22.65 -21.72
C LEU A 315 -0.19 -23.93 -22.52
N ARG A 316 0.04 -25.07 -21.86
CA ARG A 316 0.17 -26.37 -22.54
C ARG A 316 -1.09 -26.81 -23.27
N SER A 317 -2.27 -26.39 -22.81
CA SER A 317 -3.54 -26.65 -23.51
C SER A 317 -3.72 -25.79 -24.77
N LYS A 318 -3.01 -24.66 -24.84
CA LYS A 318 -3.02 -23.75 -25.99
C LYS A 318 -1.91 -24.05 -27.00
N ASP A 319 -0.84 -24.72 -26.59
CA ASP A 319 0.24 -25.16 -27.47
C ASP A 319 -0.30 -26.15 -28.51
N THR A 320 -0.42 -25.71 -29.76
CA THR A 320 -0.88 -26.56 -30.87
C THR A 320 0.28 -27.28 -31.56
N GLY A 321 1.51 -27.08 -31.09
CA GLY A 321 2.73 -27.68 -31.63
C GLY A 321 3.17 -27.06 -32.96
N GLY A 322 2.67 -25.86 -33.29
CA GLY A 322 3.01 -25.14 -34.52
C GLY A 322 4.36 -24.41 -34.44
N ASP A 323 4.85 -23.97 -35.61
CA ASP A 323 6.04 -23.11 -35.71
C ASP A 323 5.76 -21.69 -35.20
N ASP A 324 4.48 -21.29 -35.17
CA ASP A 324 4.01 -19.98 -34.71
C ASP A 324 3.86 -19.88 -33.16
N ASP A 325 4.12 -20.97 -32.42
CA ASP A 325 3.94 -21.04 -30.94
C ASP A 325 5.19 -20.61 -30.16
N PHE A 326 6.09 -19.82 -30.75
CA PHE A 326 7.35 -19.37 -30.12
C PHE A 326 7.11 -18.62 -28.80
N GLU A 327 6.12 -17.72 -28.76
CA GLU A 327 5.78 -16.95 -27.55
C GLU A 327 5.26 -17.85 -26.42
N ILE A 328 4.46 -18.86 -26.74
CA ILE A 328 3.94 -19.84 -25.76
C ILE A 328 5.09 -20.66 -25.19
N LYS A 329 6.03 -21.10 -26.03
CA LYS A 329 7.22 -21.85 -25.59
C LYS A 329 8.14 -21.00 -24.71
N GLN A 330 8.31 -19.71 -25.04
CA GLN A 330 9.08 -18.78 -24.22
C GLN A 330 8.43 -18.57 -22.85
N GLN A 331 7.12 -18.30 -22.80
CA GLN A 331 6.37 -18.14 -21.55
C GLN A 331 6.41 -19.42 -20.69
N LEU A 332 6.28 -20.59 -21.33
CA LEU A 332 6.38 -21.88 -20.65
C LEU A 332 7.77 -22.09 -20.03
N SER A 333 8.84 -21.72 -20.73
CA SER A 333 10.21 -21.78 -20.21
C SER A 333 10.39 -20.88 -18.99
N SER A 334 9.88 -19.64 -19.04
CA SER A 334 9.93 -18.72 -17.89
C SER A 334 9.14 -19.24 -16.68
N LEU A 335 7.95 -19.80 -16.88
CA LEU A 335 7.15 -20.37 -15.79
C LEU A 335 7.75 -21.64 -15.20
N LEU A 336 8.40 -22.48 -16.02
CA LEU A 336 9.14 -23.65 -15.52
C LEU A 336 10.32 -23.23 -14.65
N PHE A 337 11.06 -22.19 -15.06
CA PHE A 337 12.12 -21.61 -14.21
C PHE A 337 11.58 -21.14 -12.86
N VAL A 338 10.45 -20.42 -12.85
CA VAL A 338 9.79 -19.96 -11.60
C VAL A 338 9.38 -21.16 -10.74
N LYS A 339 8.82 -22.21 -11.35
CA LYS A 339 8.42 -23.44 -10.66
C LYS A 339 9.62 -24.12 -10.00
N ASP A 340 10.72 -24.30 -10.72
CA ASP A 340 11.93 -24.94 -10.21
C ASP A 340 12.56 -24.12 -9.07
N LEU A 341 12.53 -22.79 -9.17
CA LEU A 341 12.96 -21.88 -8.11
C LEU A 341 12.14 -22.07 -6.82
N ILE A 342 10.81 -22.13 -6.94
CA ILE A 342 9.91 -22.35 -5.81
C ILE A 342 10.14 -23.72 -5.18
N GLU A 343 10.27 -24.78 -6.00
CA GLU A 343 10.54 -26.14 -5.51
C GLU A 343 11.89 -26.23 -4.79
N SER A 344 12.92 -25.55 -5.30
CA SER A 344 14.22 -25.45 -4.63
C SER A 344 14.09 -24.75 -3.27
N ARG A 345 13.37 -23.62 -3.19
CA ARG A 345 13.19 -22.89 -1.93
C ARG A 345 12.38 -23.69 -0.91
N LEU A 346 11.31 -24.35 -1.34
CA LEU A 346 10.45 -25.18 -0.49
C LEU A 346 11.20 -26.40 0.06
N LYS A 347 12.08 -27.00 -0.76
CA LYS A 347 13.01 -28.05 -0.30
C LYS A 347 13.97 -27.52 0.76
N SER A 348 14.58 -26.35 0.56
CA SER A 348 15.46 -25.73 1.56
C SER A 348 14.75 -25.44 2.89
N ILE A 349 13.50 -24.97 2.86
CA ILE A 349 12.70 -24.70 4.07
C ILE A 349 12.39 -26.02 4.82
N ASN A 350 12.03 -27.08 4.09
CA ASN A 350 11.67 -28.37 4.70
C ASN A 350 12.86 -29.15 5.28
N GLU A 351 14.07 -28.94 4.75
CA GLU A 351 15.30 -29.61 5.23
C GLU A 351 15.87 -28.96 6.50
N GLY A 352 15.27 -27.87 7.00
CA GLY A 352 15.61 -27.26 8.29
C GLY A 352 17.01 -26.64 8.37
N SER A 353 17.70 -26.46 7.23
CA SER A 353 19.06 -25.92 7.16
C SER A 353 19.03 -24.40 6.93
N PHE A 354 18.52 -23.64 7.89
CA PHE A 354 18.59 -22.19 7.83
C PHE A 354 18.50 -21.55 9.21
N ASP A 355 19.65 -21.27 9.83
CA ASP A 355 19.73 -20.22 10.85
C ASP A 355 19.56 -18.88 10.12
N SER A 356 18.32 -18.38 10.10
CA SER A 356 17.97 -17.07 9.56
C SER A 356 18.35 -16.01 10.60
N ASP A 357 19.43 -15.26 10.36
CA ASP A 357 19.53 -13.92 10.93
C ASP A 357 18.48 -13.02 10.24
N SER A 358 18.08 -11.94 10.91
CA SER A 358 16.94 -11.03 10.66
C SER A 358 16.67 -10.55 9.22
N ASN A 359 17.50 -10.91 8.23
CA ASN A 359 17.45 -10.48 6.83
C ASN A 359 17.43 -11.63 5.80
N GLY A 360 17.35 -12.91 6.18
CA GLY A 360 16.95 -14.00 5.26
C GLY A 360 17.93 -14.41 4.14
N ILE A 361 19.25 -14.29 4.32
CA ILE A 361 20.27 -14.67 3.30
C ILE A 361 21.03 -15.96 3.71
N PRO A 362 21.27 -16.94 2.78
CA PRO A 362 21.93 -18.21 3.10
C PRO A 362 23.38 -18.05 3.59
N THR A 363 23.72 -18.69 4.72
CA THR A 363 25.02 -18.55 5.40
C THR A 363 26.07 -19.61 5.08
N GLN A 364 25.81 -20.58 4.19
CA GLN A 364 26.84 -21.57 3.81
C GLN A 364 26.82 -21.95 2.32
N ILE A 365 27.24 -21.01 1.47
CA ILE A 365 27.92 -21.38 0.22
C ILE A 365 29.41 -21.23 0.51
N ASP A 366 30.20 -22.26 0.21
CA ASP A 366 31.64 -22.29 0.42
C ASP A 366 32.32 -21.43 -0.67
N TRP A 367 32.28 -20.10 -0.53
CA TRP A 367 32.73 -19.10 -1.52
C TRP A 367 34.25 -19.07 -1.73
N ASN A 368 35.02 -19.92 -1.04
CA ASN A 368 36.48 -19.98 -1.15
C ASN A 368 36.98 -20.41 -2.53
N ASN A 369 36.12 -20.99 -3.39
CA ASN A 369 36.49 -21.49 -4.72
C ASN A 369 35.91 -20.69 -5.91
N THR A 370 35.17 -19.60 -5.67
CA THR A 370 34.57 -18.78 -6.72
C THR A 370 35.33 -17.46 -6.89
N LYS A 371 35.70 -17.10 -8.14
CA LYS A 371 36.29 -15.78 -8.42
C LYS A 371 35.22 -14.69 -8.25
N LEU A 372 35.15 -14.10 -7.06
CA LEU A 372 34.26 -12.99 -6.75
C LEU A 372 34.70 -11.71 -7.49
N PHE A 373 33.74 -10.88 -7.88
CA PHE A 373 34.00 -9.55 -8.44
C PHE A 373 34.79 -8.70 -7.43
N SER A 374 35.87 -8.04 -7.86
CA SER A 374 36.76 -7.26 -6.97
C SER A 374 36.48 -5.77 -7.08
N LEU A 375 35.78 -5.21 -6.10
CA LEU A 375 35.55 -3.78 -5.97
C LEU A 375 36.84 -3.08 -5.52
N PRO A 376 37.18 -1.92 -6.11
CA PRO A 376 38.21 -1.03 -5.60
C PRO A 376 37.85 -0.53 -4.19
N PHE A 377 38.86 -0.31 -3.35
CA PHE A 377 38.66 0.13 -1.96
C PHE A 377 37.92 1.48 -1.88
N ASP A 378 38.26 2.41 -2.76
CA ASP A 378 37.62 3.72 -2.85
C ASP A 378 36.11 3.65 -3.11
N VAL A 379 35.69 2.69 -3.92
CA VAL A 379 34.27 2.50 -4.28
C VAL A 379 33.50 2.00 -3.06
N VAL A 380 34.11 1.12 -2.27
CA VAL A 380 33.51 0.59 -1.03
C VAL A 380 33.33 1.71 0.01
N LEU A 381 34.31 2.61 0.15
CA LEU A 381 34.22 3.70 1.12
C LEU A 381 33.26 4.83 0.70
N LYS A 382 33.09 5.07 -0.60
CA LYS A 382 32.18 6.11 -1.13
C LYS A 382 30.74 5.65 -1.26
N ASN A 383 30.49 4.37 -1.52
CA ASN A 383 29.15 3.83 -1.63
C ASN A 383 28.54 3.60 -0.23
N ASN A 384 27.36 4.16 0.05
CA ASN A 384 26.68 4.01 1.34
C ASN A 384 26.43 2.55 1.74
N ILE A 385 26.14 1.68 0.77
CA ILE A 385 25.93 0.24 0.96
C ILE A 385 27.30 -0.45 1.19
N GLY A 386 28.32 -0.08 0.41
CA GLY A 386 29.70 -0.56 0.61
C GLY A 386 30.22 -0.26 2.01
N LEU A 387 30.01 0.97 2.45
CA LEU A 387 30.49 1.50 3.71
C LEU A 387 29.79 0.84 4.91
N SER A 388 28.48 0.60 4.84
CA SER A 388 27.72 -0.05 5.93
C SER A 388 28.23 -1.47 6.20
N TYR A 389 28.39 -2.28 5.15
CA TYR A 389 28.93 -3.65 5.26
C TYR A 389 30.39 -3.66 5.71
N PHE A 390 31.18 -2.67 5.29
CA PHE A 390 32.57 -2.55 5.72
C PHE A 390 32.69 -2.11 7.19
N ILE A 391 31.81 -1.22 7.68
CA ILE A 391 31.73 -0.85 9.10
C ILE A 391 31.34 -2.05 9.96
N GLU A 392 30.34 -2.84 9.53
CA GLU A 392 29.91 -4.04 10.23
C GLU A 392 31.05 -5.06 10.36
N PHE A 393 31.77 -5.30 9.26
CA PHE A 393 32.96 -6.14 9.26
C PHE A 393 34.05 -5.60 10.19
N MET A 394 34.38 -4.31 10.10
CA MET A 394 35.40 -3.69 10.94
C MET A 394 35.00 -3.71 12.43
N SER A 395 33.69 -3.64 12.73
CA SER A 395 33.15 -3.81 14.08
C SER A 395 33.30 -5.24 14.58
N SER A 396 33.15 -6.26 13.72
CA SER A 396 33.36 -7.68 14.09
C SER A 396 34.80 -7.99 14.50
N ILE A 397 35.77 -7.25 13.96
CA ILE A 397 37.20 -7.37 14.29
C ILE A 397 37.59 -6.41 15.43
N GLY A 398 36.68 -5.54 15.89
CA GLY A 398 36.95 -4.54 16.91
C GLY A 398 37.83 -3.37 16.41
N ALA A 399 37.89 -3.16 15.10
CA ALA A 399 38.69 -2.15 14.41
C ALA A 399 37.85 -1.02 13.79
N GLN A 400 36.56 -0.89 14.14
CA GLN A 400 35.66 0.15 13.64
C GLN A 400 36.16 1.58 13.86
N GLY A 401 37.03 1.79 14.85
CA GLY A 401 37.64 3.09 15.13
C GLY A 401 38.40 3.69 13.95
N TYR A 402 39.00 2.88 13.08
CA TYR A 402 39.70 3.36 11.88
C TYR A 402 38.72 3.97 10.87
N VAL A 403 37.58 3.32 10.63
CA VAL A 403 36.54 3.80 9.70
C VAL A 403 35.88 5.06 10.25
N TYR A 404 35.54 5.08 11.54
CA TYR A 404 34.93 6.26 12.16
C TYR A 404 35.86 7.46 12.20
N PHE A 405 37.15 7.26 12.45
CA PHE A 405 38.12 8.34 12.33
C PHE A 405 38.21 8.88 10.90
N TYR A 406 38.26 8.00 9.89
CA TYR A 406 38.27 8.39 8.48
C TYR A 406 37.04 9.26 8.13
N LEU A 407 35.84 8.81 8.49
CA LEU A 407 34.59 9.54 8.23
C LEU A 407 34.49 10.88 8.99
N ASN A 408 34.92 10.90 10.25
CA ASN A 408 34.91 12.13 11.06
C ASN A 408 35.90 13.18 10.51
N VAL A 409 37.02 12.74 9.96
CA VAL A 409 37.99 13.64 9.32
C VAL A 409 37.47 14.16 7.97
N GLU A 410 36.84 13.32 7.14
CA GLU A 410 36.16 13.77 5.91
C GLU A 410 35.03 14.77 6.24
N GLY A 411 34.20 14.47 7.24
CA GLY A 411 33.14 15.38 7.69
C GLY A 411 33.68 16.70 8.25
N PHE A 412 34.80 16.66 9.00
CA PHE A 412 35.50 17.86 9.46
C PHE A 412 36.03 18.67 8.28
N LYS A 413 36.64 18.03 7.28
CA LYS A 413 37.22 18.69 6.11
C LYS A 413 36.18 19.46 5.31
N VAL A 414 35.05 18.83 4.99
CA VAL A 414 33.93 19.48 4.29
C VAL A 414 33.37 20.65 5.11
N SER A 415 33.20 20.46 6.43
CA SER A 415 32.72 21.52 7.33
C SER A 415 33.72 22.69 7.43
N ALA A 416 35.02 22.41 7.42
CA ALA A 416 36.10 23.39 7.43
C ALA A 416 36.13 24.19 6.12
N GLU A 417 36.08 23.51 4.98
CA GLU A 417 36.10 24.12 3.65
C GLU A 417 34.90 25.07 3.45
N GLN A 418 33.71 24.64 3.87
CA GLN A 418 32.49 25.45 3.80
C GLN A 418 32.59 26.72 4.66
N GLN A 419 33.05 26.60 5.92
CA GLN A 419 33.16 27.75 6.83
C GLN A 419 34.30 28.70 6.46
N ILE A 420 35.42 28.17 5.95
CA ILE A 420 36.54 28.99 5.45
C ILE A 420 36.09 29.77 4.21
N SER A 421 35.38 29.12 3.28
CA SER A 421 34.81 29.76 2.09
C SER A 421 33.80 30.85 2.45
N GLU A 422 32.92 30.60 3.43
CA GLU A 422 31.96 31.59 3.91
C GLU A 422 32.66 32.78 4.59
N ALA A 423 33.68 32.53 5.41
CA ALA A 423 34.50 33.58 6.03
C ALA A 423 35.26 34.43 5.00
N GLU A 424 35.68 33.84 3.87
CA GLU A 424 36.30 34.56 2.75
C GLU A 424 35.29 35.40 1.95
N LEU A 425 34.09 34.89 1.71
CA LEU A 425 33.00 35.61 1.04
C LEU A 425 32.50 36.80 1.88
N ILE A 426 32.47 36.67 3.20
CA ILE A 426 32.16 37.77 4.13
C ILE A 426 33.26 38.84 4.09
N LYS A 427 34.54 38.45 4.03
CA LYS A 427 35.66 39.40 3.86
C LYS A 427 35.62 40.13 2.51
N MET A 428 35.04 39.51 1.48
CA MET A 428 34.80 40.13 0.17
C MET A 428 33.50 40.96 0.10
N GLY A 429 32.73 41.07 1.19
CA GLY A 429 31.55 41.94 1.30
C GLY A 429 30.30 41.45 0.59
N LYS A 430 30.16 40.14 0.32
CA LYS A 430 29.06 39.57 -0.46
C LYS A 430 27.92 38.94 0.36
N CYS A 431 28.09 38.71 1.68
CA CYS A 431 27.10 38.03 2.54
C CYS A 431 26.88 38.77 3.88
N ASN A 432 25.67 38.67 4.45
CA ASN A 432 25.31 39.27 5.75
C ASN A 432 25.92 38.50 6.93
N ALA A 433 26.51 39.21 7.89
CA ALA A 433 27.25 38.67 9.04
C ALA A 433 26.42 37.91 10.10
N ASN A 434 25.12 37.70 9.89
CA ASN A 434 24.21 37.21 10.93
C ASN A 434 24.22 35.68 11.12
N ASN A 435 24.88 34.92 10.25
CA ASN A 435 25.00 33.44 10.34
C ASN A 435 26.45 32.96 10.53
N CYS A 436 27.32 33.75 11.17
CA CYS A 436 28.70 33.31 11.45
C CYS A 436 28.68 32.14 12.46
N VAL A 437 28.71 30.90 11.96
CA VAL A 437 28.99 29.71 12.78
C VAL A 437 30.42 29.86 13.33
N HIS A 438 30.52 29.71 14.65
CA HIS A 438 31.71 30.04 15.44
C HIS A 438 32.94 29.24 14.97
N LEU A 439 34.01 29.89 14.52
CA LEU A 439 35.31 29.22 14.25
C LEU A 439 35.82 28.39 15.46
N ASP A 440 35.36 28.74 16.67
CA ASP A 440 35.69 28.02 17.89
C ASP A 440 34.97 26.67 17.99
N SER A 441 33.76 26.50 17.43
CA SER A 441 33.08 25.20 17.43
C SER A 441 33.78 24.18 16.54
N LEU A 442 34.40 24.63 15.44
CA LEU A 442 35.18 23.74 14.57
C LEU A 442 36.51 23.35 15.23
N LYS A 443 37.13 24.26 15.98
CA LYS A 443 38.31 23.93 16.81
C LYS A 443 37.97 22.93 17.91
N GLU A 444 36.83 23.09 18.58
CA GLU A 444 36.32 22.12 19.54
C GLU A 444 36.08 20.75 18.89
N ALA A 445 35.50 20.70 17.68
CA ALA A 445 35.35 19.46 16.92
C ALA A 445 36.70 18.80 16.59
N ALA A 446 37.71 19.57 16.18
CA ALA A 446 39.06 19.05 15.93
C ALA A 446 39.72 18.50 17.20
N ILE A 447 39.58 19.18 18.34
CA ILE A 447 40.07 18.71 19.64
C ILE A 447 39.34 17.42 20.05
N ASN A 448 38.03 17.34 19.85
CA ASN A 448 37.24 16.14 20.15
C ASN A 448 37.69 14.94 19.29
N ILE A 449 37.94 15.14 17.99
CA ILE A 449 38.48 14.10 17.11
C ILE A 449 39.86 13.63 17.61
N TYR A 450 40.73 14.58 18.01
CA TYR A 450 42.04 14.26 18.57
C TYR A 450 41.93 13.46 19.88
N ASP A 451 41.08 13.89 20.81
CA ASP A 451 40.93 13.25 22.12
C ASP A 451 40.28 11.86 22.02
N THR A 452 39.41 11.65 21.05
CA THR A 452 38.68 10.38 20.86
C THR A 452 39.54 9.29 20.22
N TYR A 453 40.44 9.65 19.29
CA TYR A 453 41.17 8.66 18.45
C TYR A 453 42.70 8.72 18.54
N LEU A 454 43.28 9.88 18.83
CA LEU A 454 44.73 10.14 18.73
C LEU A 454 45.41 10.36 20.09
N SER A 455 44.66 10.76 21.13
CA SER A 455 45.18 11.00 22.48
C SER A 455 45.70 9.73 23.15
N GLU A 456 46.67 9.88 24.05
CA GLU A 456 47.23 8.76 24.83
C GLU A 456 46.20 8.09 25.74
N LYS A 457 45.10 8.79 26.07
CA LYS A 457 43.99 8.32 26.90
C LYS A 457 42.74 7.97 26.08
N ALA A 458 42.84 7.92 24.75
CA ALA A 458 41.72 7.65 23.85
C ALA A 458 41.10 6.26 24.09
N SER A 459 39.76 6.20 24.14
CA SER A 459 38.99 4.95 24.27
C SER A 459 39.15 4.04 23.05
N HIS A 460 39.44 4.62 21.87
CA HIS A 460 39.64 3.90 20.61
C HIS A 460 40.96 4.31 19.93
N LYS A 461 42.07 4.21 20.69
CA LYS A 461 43.40 4.63 20.19
C LYS A 461 43.79 3.87 18.91
N LEU A 462 44.03 4.63 17.85
CA LEU A 462 44.52 4.09 16.58
C LEU A 462 46.03 3.80 16.66
N LYS A 463 46.48 2.74 15.97
CA LYS A 463 47.91 2.39 15.87
C LYS A 463 48.58 3.27 14.80
N LEU A 464 48.71 4.56 15.08
CA LEU A 464 49.35 5.54 14.21
C LEU A 464 50.74 5.92 14.73
N GLU A 465 51.55 6.51 13.86
CA GLU A 465 52.88 6.97 14.22
C GLU A 465 52.81 8.12 15.25
N GLU A 466 53.50 7.98 16.37
CA GLU A 466 53.41 8.93 17.51
C GLU A 466 53.89 10.34 17.16
N THR A 467 54.72 10.47 16.12
CA THR A 467 55.20 11.73 15.54
C THR A 467 54.06 12.50 14.87
N ILE A 468 53.15 11.82 14.17
CA ILE A 468 52.01 12.42 13.46
C ILE A 468 50.98 12.93 14.48
N CYS A 469 50.66 12.13 15.50
CA CYS A 469 49.72 12.55 16.56
C CYS A 469 50.21 13.81 17.29
N LYS A 470 51.49 13.87 17.68
CA LYS A 470 52.07 15.05 18.36
C LYS A 470 52.10 16.28 17.46
N ASN A 471 52.35 16.11 16.16
CA ASN A 471 52.33 17.19 15.19
C ASN A 471 50.91 17.76 14.99
N ILE A 472 49.88 16.91 14.93
CA ILE A 472 48.48 17.34 14.78
C ILE A 472 48.03 18.17 15.99
N HIS A 473 48.34 17.72 17.21
CA HIS A 473 48.02 18.49 18.42
C HIS A 473 48.72 19.87 18.44
N SER A 474 49.99 19.91 18.05
CA SER A 474 50.73 21.18 17.93
C SER A 474 50.10 22.12 16.91
N ARG A 475 49.67 21.59 15.74
CA ARG A 475 49.02 22.38 14.68
C ARG A 475 47.67 22.93 15.11
N ILE A 476 46.81 22.12 15.74
CA ILE A 476 45.50 22.56 16.25
C ILE A 476 45.64 23.71 17.25
N MET A 477 46.70 23.70 18.08
CA MET A 477 46.93 24.70 19.13
C MET A 477 47.65 25.96 18.65
N THR A 478 48.45 25.88 17.57
CA THR A 478 49.35 26.98 17.14
C THR A 478 48.95 27.62 15.80
N GLU A 479 48.30 26.89 14.91
CA GLU A 479 47.97 27.37 13.55
C GLU A 479 46.55 27.95 13.46
N LYS A 480 46.31 28.76 12.42
CA LYS A 480 44.96 29.19 12.05
C LYS A 480 44.20 28.01 11.46
N LEU A 481 42.87 28.03 11.60
CA LEU A 481 41.98 26.97 11.11
C LEU A 481 42.32 26.59 9.66
N SER A 482 42.59 25.31 9.43
CA SER A 482 42.91 24.74 8.12
C SER A 482 42.22 23.39 7.99
N GLU A 483 41.71 23.12 6.79
CA GLU A 483 41.11 21.84 6.40
C GLU A 483 42.12 20.68 6.42
N ASN A 484 43.41 20.96 6.30
CA ASN A 484 44.50 19.98 6.14
C ASN A 484 45.07 19.45 7.46
N TRP A 485 44.50 19.81 8.61
CA TRP A 485 45.04 19.46 9.92
C TRP A 485 45.21 17.96 10.12
N PHE A 486 44.35 17.14 9.51
CA PHE A 486 44.35 15.70 9.67
C PHE A 486 44.85 14.93 8.43
N ASP A 487 45.22 15.60 7.33
CA ASP A 487 45.55 14.94 6.04
C ASP A 487 46.61 13.84 6.18
N SER A 488 47.67 14.09 6.98
CA SER A 488 48.74 13.10 7.19
C SER A 488 48.26 11.87 7.97
N ALA A 489 47.37 12.04 8.97
CA ALA A 489 46.78 10.92 9.69
C ALA A 489 45.69 10.23 8.87
N HIS A 490 44.93 10.99 8.08
CA HIS A 490 43.90 10.49 7.18
C HIS A 490 44.48 9.55 6.12
N HIS A 491 45.57 9.98 5.46
CA HIS A 491 46.27 9.16 4.48
C HIS A 491 46.87 7.89 5.11
N GLN A 492 47.48 8.02 6.30
CA GLN A 492 48.02 6.87 7.01
C GLN A 492 46.93 5.86 7.42
N VAL A 493 45.77 6.32 7.88
CA VAL A 493 44.62 5.45 8.20
C VAL A 493 44.07 4.77 6.95
N TYR A 494 43.95 5.49 5.85
CA TYR A 494 43.55 4.94 4.55
C TYR A 494 44.51 3.83 4.09
N ASP A 495 45.82 4.08 4.13
CA ASP A 495 46.85 3.10 3.77
C ASP A 495 46.82 1.87 4.67
N ILE A 496 46.60 2.05 5.98
CA ILE A 496 46.44 0.95 6.92
C ILE A 496 45.22 0.11 6.56
N MET A 497 44.07 0.73 6.30
CA MET A 497 42.82 0.03 5.97
C MET A 497 42.92 -0.72 4.63
N MET A 498 43.60 -0.15 3.63
CA MET A 498 43.79 -0.74 2.31
C MET A 498 44.83 -1.86 2.29
N ASN A 499 46.01 -1.64 2.88
CA ASN A 499 47.17 -2.53 2.72
C ASN A 499 47.29 -3.60 3.81
N SER A 500 46.59 -3.47 4.94
CA SER A 500 46.65 -4.48 5.99
C SER A 500 45.85 -5.72 5.61
N GLU A 501 46.49 -6.89 5.69
CA GLU A 501 45.82 -8.17 5.40
C GLU A 501 44.62 -8.44 6.30
N GLN A 502 44.61 -7.87 7.51
CA GLN A 502 43.56 -8.04 8.51
C GLN A 502 42.32 -7.17 8.27
N PHE A 503 42.39 -6.20 7.36
CA PHE A 503 41.29 -5.27 7.05
C PHE A 503 40.73 -5.57 5.66
N PHE A 504 41.06 -4.80 4.63
CA PHE A 504 40.39 -4.93 3.34
C PHE A 504 40.62 -6.28 2.64
N ALA A 505 41.81 -6.88 2.77
CA ALA A 505 42.05 -8.21 2.20
C ALA A 505 41.25 -9.32 2.90
N ALA A 506 41.06 -9.21 4.22
CA ALA A 506 40.18 -10.10 4.98
C ALA A 506 38.70 -9.82 4.70
N PHE A 507 38.33 -8.56 4.50
CA PHE A 507 36.98 -8.16 4.11
C PHE A 507 36.57 -8.83 2.80
N LYS A 508 37.42 -8.80 1.76
CA LYS A 508 37.18 -9.47 0.46
C LYS A 508 36.92 -10.98 0.56
N LYS A 509 37.41 -11.62 1.64
CA LYS A 509 37.21 -13.05 1.92
C LYS A 509 36.06 -13.31 2.90
N SER A 510 35.48 -12.26 3.46
CA SER A 510 34.45 -12.35 4.49
C SER A 510 33.05 -12.46 3.87
N ASN A 511 32.11 -13.02 4.63
CA ASN A 511 30.71 -13.09 4.24
C ASN A 511 30.09 -11.70 4.01
N HIS A 512 30.57 -10.66 4.70
CA HIS A 512 30.10 -9.28 4.53
C HIS A 512 30.35 -8.75 3.11
N TYR A 513 31.45 -9.14 2.48
CA TYR A 513 31.76 -8.73 1.11
C TYR A 513 30.91 -9.47 0.07
N VAL A 514 30.54 -10.72 0.34
CA VAL A 514 29.59 -11.46 -0.50
C VAL A 514 28.19 -10.85 -0.40
N LYS A 515 27.75 -10.46 0.81
CA LYS A 515 26.50 -9.73 1.03
C LYS A 515 26.48 -8.39 0.28
N LEU A 516 27.58 -7.65 0.34
CA LEU A 516 27.75 -6.42 -0.44
C LEU A 516 27.61 -6.66 -1.95
N LEU A 517 28.27 -7.69 -2.49
CA LEU A 517 28.16 -8.01 -3.93
C LEU A 517 26.75 -8.47 -4.31
N ALA A 518 26.04 -9.17 -3.42
CA ALA A 518 24.65 -9.57 -3.64
C ALA A 518 23.73 -8.34 -3.71
N GLU A 519 23.90 -7.40 -2.79
CA GLU A 519 23.07 -6.19 -2.73
C GLU A 519 23.36 -5.20 -3.85
N LEU A 520 24.58 -5.22 -4.38
CA LEU A 520 24.96 -4.49 -5.59
C LEU A 520 24.60 -5.23 -6.90
N ASP A 521 23.94 -6.39 -6.83
CA ASP A 521 23.60 -7.27 -7.97
C ASP A 521 24.81 -7.68 -8.85
N LEU A 522 26.00 -7.73 -8.24
CA LEU A 522 27.27 -8.06 -8.89
C LEU A 522 27.60 -9.56 -8.86
N LEU A 523 26.66 -10.41 -8.43
CA LEU A 523 26.79 -11.88 -8.42
C LEU A 523 26.42 -12.56 -9.75
N LYS A 524 26.31 -11.80 -10.85
CA LYS A 524 25.62 -12.21 -12.09
C LYS A 524 26.30 -13.27 -12.98
N ASP A 525 27.56 -13.64 -12.74
CA ASP A 525 28.34 -14.44 -13.71
C ASP A 525 28.49 -15.95 -13.39
N LEU A 526 27.69 -16.55 -12.50
CA LEU A 526 27.93 -17.94 -12.07
C LEU A 526 27.11 -19.04 -12.76
N ASN A 527 26.17 -18.72 -13.67
CA ASN A 527 25.30 -19.74 -14.31
C ASN A 527 25.53 -19.99 -15.81
N GLY A 528 26.62 -19.49 -16.41
CA GLY A 528 26.93 -19.71 -17.82
C GLY A 528 28.18 -20.53 -18.04
N LYS A 529 28.09 -21.87 -17.92
CA LYS A 529 28.90 -22.90 -18.63
C LYS A 529 28.92 -24.24 -17.88
N GLN A 530 27.87 -25.05 -18.03
CA GLN A 530 27.99 -26.52 -18.08
C GLN A 530 26.85 -27.05 -18.95
N GLU A 531 27.14 -27.31 -20.23
CA GLU A 531 26.67 -28.44 -21.06
C GLU A 531 26.90 -28.11 -22.55
N GLU A 532 27.95 -28.68 -23.14
CA GLU A 532 27.94 -29.46 -24.39
C GLU A 532 29.38 -29.78 -24.85
N ASP A 533 29.68 -31.08 -24.94
CA ASP A 533 30.89 -31.66 -25.52
C ASP A 533 30.85 -31.57 -27.07
N CYS A 534 31.95 -31.13 -27.70
CA CYS A 534 32.47 -31.61 -28.99
C CYS A 534 33.87 -31.02 -29.31
N GLU A 535 34.92 -31.81 -28.98
CA GLU A 535 36.21 -32.10 -29.66
C GLU A 535 37.03 -31.08 -30.53
N PRO A 536 38.34 -31.32 -30.78
CA PRO A 536 39.41 -30.39 -30.40
C PRO A 536 40.10 -29.67 -31.58
N LEU A 537 40.67 -28.48 -31.36
CA LEU A 537 42.00 -28.10 -31.91
C LEU A 537 42.50 -26.72 -31.42
N ALA A 538 43.83 -26.68 -31.27
CA ALA A 538 44.75 -25.53 -31.32
C ALA A 538 44.96 -24.64 -30.08
N LYS A 539 46.21 -24.69 -29.61
CA LYS A 539 46.89 -23.79 -28.67
C LYS A 539 46.92 -22.34 -29.18
N CYS A 540 46.63 -21.38 -28.30
CA CYS A 540 47.19 -20.02 -28.20
C CYS A 540 46.95 -19.58 -26.74
N ASP A 541 47.97 -19.60 -25.88
CA ASP A 541 48.80 -18.46 -25.44
C ASP A 541 48.12 -17.51 -24.45
N ASP A 542 48.84 -17.29 -23.34
CA ASP A 542 48.49 -16.55 -22.14
C ASP A 542 48.32 -15.03 -22.34
N ASN A 543 47.61 -14.42 -21.40
CA ASN A 543 47.30 -13.00 -21.17
C ASN A 543 46.05 -12.44 -21.87
N ASP A 544 44.95 -12.34 -21.12
CA ASP A 544 44.17 -11.11 -21.10
C ASP A 544 43.51 -10.90 -19.72
N SER A 545 43.83 -9.75 -19.14
CA SER A 545 43.19 -9.16 -17.97
C SER A 545 41.80 -8.67 -18.35
N ASN A 546 40.74 -9.20 -17.71
CA ASN A 546 39.40 -8.63 -17.79
C ASN A 546 39.37 -7.24 -17.13
N SER A 547 39.73 -6.20 -17.89
CA SER A 547 39.29 -4.83 -17.66
C SER A 547 38.22 -4.49 -18.69
N ILE A 548 36.95 -4.52 -18.29
CA ILE A 548 35.86 -3.93 -19.07
C ILE A 548 35.79 -2.44 -18.73
N SER A 549 35.68 -1.62 -19.77
CA SER A 549 35.67 -0.15 -19.75
C SER A 549 34.50 0.44 -18.95
N PHE A 550 34.77 1.55 -18.28
CA PHE A 550 33.97 2.21 -17.25
C PHE A 550 32.86 3.15 -17.80
N ASP A 551 32.26 2.88 -18.95
CA ASP A 551 31.30 3.81 -19.58
C ASP A 551 29.81 3.47 -19.35
N ASP A 552 29.48 2.38 -18.63
CA ASP A 552 28.07 1.96 -18.40
C ASP A 552 27.55 2.20 -16.96
N CYS A 553 28.16 3.10 -16.18
CA CYS A 553 27.76 3.39 -14.79
C CYS A 553 27.11 4.77 -14.56
N ASP A 554 26.38 5.31 -15.55
CA ASP A 554 25.64 6.57 -15.41
C ASP A 554 24.29 6.46 -14.66
N SER A 555 23.91 5.27 -14.17
CA SER A 555 22.61 5.07 -13.49
C SER A 555 22.64 5.28 -11.96
N LEU A 556 23.71 5.81 -11.39
CA LEU A 556 23.86 5.90 -9.92
C LEU A 556 23.74 7.32 -9.32
N ASN A 557 23.46 8.34 -10.12
CA ASN A 557 23.26 9.72 -9.63
C ASN A 557 21.78 10.16 -9.57
N SER A 558 20.81 9.32 -9.92
CA SER A 558 19.41 9.75 -10.07
C SER A 558 18.58 9.75 -8.76
N LEU A 559 19.21 9.61 -7.60
CA LEU A 559 18.51 9.51 -6.31
C LEU A 559 18.65 10.74 -5.41
N GLU A 560 19.40 11.76 -5.84
CA GLU A 560 19.62 12.99 -5.06
C GLU A 560 18.77 14.19 -5.53
N ASP A 561 18.17 14.13 -6.73
CA ASP A 561 17.37 15.22 -7.31
C ASP A 561 15.88 15.23 -6.91
N ILE A 562 15.41 14.29 -6.08
CA ILE A 562 13.97 14.14 -5.79
C ILE A 562 13.50 14.97 -4.56
N ILE A 563 14.41 15.61 -3.79
CA ILE A 563 14.03 16.31 -2.54
C ILE A 563 13.71 17.82 -2.74
N LEU A 564 13.86 18.40 -3.94
CA LEU A 564 13.65 19.85 -4.14
C LEU A 564 12.55 20.28 -5.11
N THR A 565 11.49 19.49 -5.31
CA THR A 565 10.28 20.00 -6.01
C THR A 565 8.98 19.52 -5.38
N SER A 566 8.64 20.09 -4.23
CA SER A 566 7.22 20.28 -3.87
C SER A 566 6.69 21.46 -4.69
N ASP A 567 5.87 21.18 -5.71
CA ASP A 567 4.53 21.77 -5.86
C ASP A 567 3.87 21.39 -7.20
N ASN A 568 2.62 20.96 -7.08
CA ASN A 568 1.55 20.88 -8.10
C ASN A 568 1.64 19.80 -9.18
N ILE A 569 1.08 18.62 -8.91
CA ILE A 569 0.47 17.78 -9.97
C ILE A 569 -0.90 17.26 -9.52
N SER A 570 -1.92 17.77 -10.21
CA SER A 570 -3.29 17.28 -10.27
C SER A 570 -3.36 15.99 -11.11
N ILE A 571 -4.08 15.01 -10.58
CA ILE A 571 -4.37 13.71 -11.20
C ILE A 571 -5.50 13.89 -12.23
N THR A 572 -5.32 13.42 -13.47
CA THR A 572 -6.44 13.08 -14.35
C THR A 572 -6.25 11.70 -14.96
N SER A 573 -7.38 11.00 -15.00
CA SER A 573 -7.66 9.62 -15.38
C SER A 573 -7.22 9.24 -16.78
N ASP A 574 -6.52 8.11 -16.90
CA ASP A 574 -6.47 7.30 -18.11
C ASP A 574 -7.40 6.10 -17.99
N GLY A 575 -8.30 5.98 -18.97
CA GLY A 575 -9.19 4.85 -19.15
C GLY A 575 -9.82 4.87 -20.54
N SER A 576 -9.30 4.01 -21.43
CA SER A 576 -9.88 3.46 -22.68
C SER A 576 -8.76 3.31 -23.72
N GLY A 577 -8.52 2.21 -24.42
CA GLY A 577 -9.18 0.94 -24.66
C GLY A 577 -8.28 0.21 -25.70
N ASN A 578 -8.41 -1.06 -26.05
CA ASN A 578 -9.57 -1.62 -26.73
C ASN A 578 -9.19 -3.02 -27.27
N SER A 579 -10.12 -3.99 -27.31
CA SER A 579 -10.30 -4.88 -28.47
C SER A 579 -11.57 -5.73 -28.40
N ASN A 580 -12.55 -5.34 -29.23
CA ASN A 580 -13.40 -6.12 -30.14
C ASN A 580 -14.07 -7.44 -29.69
N SER A 581 -15.42 -7.48 -29.76
CA SER A 581 -16.16 -8.48 -30.58
C SER A 581 -17.68 -8.22 -30.67
N THR A 582 -18.14 -8.14 -31.93
CA THR A 582 -19.42 -8.60 -32.53
C THR A 582 -20.74 -8.71 -31.74
N THR A 583 -21.70 -7.87 -32.14
CA THR A 583 -23.13 -8.13 -32.45
C THR A 583 -23.91 -9.26 -31.73
N SER A 584 -24.94 -8.90 -30.96
CA SER A 584 -26.36 -9.20 -31.27
C SER A 584 -27.28 -8.42 -30.31
N GLY A 585 -28.43 -7.94 -30.82
CA GLY A 585 -29.25 -6.93 -30.15
C GLY A 585 -30.29 -7.48 -29.17
N TYR A 586 -30.79 -6.59 -28.31
CA TYR A 586 -32.20 -6.49 -27.94
C TYR A 586 -32.49 -5.04 -27.50
N SER A 587 -33.70 -4.63 -27.85
CA SER A 587 -34.36 -3.34 -27.70
C SER A 587 -34.57 -2.89 -26.24
N THR A 588 -34.37 -1.59 -25.99
CA THR A 588 -35.00 -0.89 -24.87
C THR A 588 -35.54 0.47 -25.32
N SER A 589 -36.80 0.65 -24.96
CA SER A 589 -37.67 1.80 -25.19
C SER A 589 -37.25 3.03 -24.40
N ASN A 590 -37.38 4.18 -25.07
CA ASN A 590 -37.30 5.55 -24.57
C ASN A 590 -38.08 5.78 -23.27
N THR A 591 -37.52 6.58 -22.36
CA THR A 591 -38.27 7.67 -21.69
C THR A 591 -37.31 8.83 -21.39
N THR A 592 -37.57 9.94 -22.06
CA THR A 592 -36.97 11.27 -21.97
C THR A 592 -37.32 12.01 -20.68
N LEU A 593 -36.36 12.75 -20.12
CA LEU A 593 -36.59 14.01 -19.41
C LEU A 593 -35.50 15.02 -19.82
N HIS A 594 -35.93 16.06 -20.53
CA HIS A 594 -35.17 17.26 -20.91
C HIS A 594 -34.90 18.15 -19.68
N VAL A 595 -33.73 18.79 -19.61
CA VAL A 595 -33.49 20.23 -19.87
C VAL A 595 -31.97 20.46 -19.88
N SER A 596 -31.40 20.88 -21.02
CA SER A 596 -30.07 21.51 -21.09
C SER A 596 -30.05 22.54 -22.22
N GLU A 597 -29.42 23.69 -21.98
CA GLU A 597 -29.15 24.73 -22.98
C GLU A 597 -28.07 24.22 -23.96
N ASP A 598 -28.39 24.18 -25.26
CA ASP A 598 -27.51 23.62 -26.30
C ASP A 598 -26.35 24.58 -26.66
N ILE A 599 -25.13 24.22 -26.27
CA ILE A 599 -23.88 24.84 -26.73
C ILE A 599 -23.28 23.92 -27.81
N GLU A 600 -23.18 24.40 -29.05
CA GLU A 600 -22.55 23.64 -30.14
C GLU A 600 -21.06 24.06 -30.27
N VAL A 601 -20.16 23.12 -29.95
CA VAL A 601 -18.71 23.26 -30.14
C VAL A 601 -18.30 22.34 -31.28
N SER A 602 -17.62 22.88 -32.29
CA SER A 602 -17.07 22.09 -33.40
C SER A 602 -15.55 22.25 -33.45
N ALA A 603 -14.84 21.13 -33.61
CA ALA A 603 -13.39 21.09 -33.72
C ALA A 603 -12.98 20.46 -35.06
N GLU A 604 -12.04 21.08 -35.77
CA GLU A 604 -11.54 20.63 -37.07
C GLU A 604 -10.02 20.65 -37.11
N ILE A 605 -9.39 19.56 -37.57
CA ILE A 605 -7.94 19.50 -37.75
C ILE A 605 -7.57 20.25 -39.03
N ILE A 606 -6.92 21.41 -38.90
CA ILE A 606 -6.55 22.25 -40.04
C ILE A 606 -5.23 21.78 -40.67
N LYS A 607 -4.32 21.23 -39.87
CA LYS A 607 -2.98 20.89 -40.34
C LYS A 607 -2.40 19.71 -39.56
N THR A 608 -1.63 18.88 -40.25
CA THR A 608 -0.89 17.77 -39.65
C THR A 608 0.58 17.84 -40.07
N GLY A 609 1.48 17.40 -39.20
CA GLY A 609 2.91 17.37 -39.43
C GLY A 609 3.58 16.30 -38.58
N VAL A 610 4.85 16.00 -38.85
CA VAL A 610 5.66 15.08 -38.04
C VAL A 610 6.88 15.85 -37.55
N VAL A 611 7.07 15.89 -36.23
CA VAL A 611 8.19 16.55 -35.55
C VAL A 611 9.10 15.47 -34.98
N ARG A 612 10.41 15.64 -35.10
CA ARG A 612 11.39 14.70 -34.53
C ARG A 612 12.20 15.43 -33.47
N GLU A 613 12.11 14.96 -32.23
CA GLU A 613 12.90 15.43 -31.09
C GLU A 613 13.42 14.21 -30.32
N PHE A 614 14.68 14.27 -29.89
CA PHE A 614 15.35 13.20 -29.12
C PHE A 614 15.22 11.79 -29.73
N GLY A 615 15.37 11.67 -31.06
CA GLY A 615 15.34 10.39 -31.75
C GLY A 615 13.95 9.79 -31.99
N ASN A 616 12.91 10.35 -31.37
CA ASN A 616 11.53 9.90 -31.51
C ASN A 616 10.73 10.82 -32.45
N ALA A 617 9.83 10.24 -33.25
CA ALA A 617 8.99 10.96 -34.21
C ALA A 617 7.57 11.09 -33.65
N TYR A 618 7.09 12.33 -33.52
CA TYR A 618 5.77 12.68 -33.03
C TYR A 618 4.91 13.24 -34.15
N ALA A 619 3.66 12.80 -34.24
CA ALA A 619 2.68 13.41 -35.14
C ALA A 619 2.04 14.62 -34.46
N ALA A 620 2.23 15.81 -35.02
CA ALA A 620 1.66 17.05 -34.55
C ALA A 620 0.39 17.40 -35.36
N TYR A 621 -0.68 17.75 -34.67
CA TYR A 621 -1.96 18.16 -35.27
C TYR A 621 -2.33 19.56 -34.78
N VAL A 622 -2.71 20.44 -35.70
CA VAL A 622 -3.25 21.76 -35.42
C VAL A 622 -4.76 21.68 -35.55
N ILE A 623 -5.47 21.93 -34.44
CA ILE A 623 -6.93 21.80 -34.36
C ILE A 623 -7.55 23.17 -34.13
N ASN A 624 -8.48 23.57 -35.01
CA ASN A 624 -9.35 24.70 -34.80
C ASN A 624 -10.51 24.28 -33.92
N VAL A 625 -10.87 25.07 -32.91
CA VAL A 625 -12.09 24.84 -32.14
C VAL A 625 -12.94 26.09 -32.21
N THR A 626 -14.17 25.95 -32.70
CA THR A 626 -15.15 27.04 -32.77
C THR A 626 -16.35 26.74 -31.89
N LYS A 627 -16.70 27.72 -31.04
CA LYS A 627 -17.88 27.69 -30.18
C LYS A 627 -18.93 28.63 -30.74
N LYS A 628 -20.13 28.13 -31.04
CA LYS A 628 -21.23 28.94 -31.58
C LYS A 628 -22.37 29.01 -30.57
N THR A 629 -22.57 30.18 -29.97
CA THR A 629 -23.72 30.47 -29.10
C THR A 629 -24.84 31.07 -29.95
N ILE A 630 -26.01 30.42 -29.99
CA ILE A 630 -27.17 30.93 -30.72
C ILE A 630 -27.88 31.95 -29.82
N ASN A 631 -27.43 33.22 -29.86
CA ASN A 631 -28.26 34.45 -29.77
C ASN A 631 -27.40 35.75 -29.73
N SER A 632 -27.12 36.27 -30.94
CA SER A 632 -26.92 37.69 -31.35
C SER A 632 -25.77 38.55 -30.78
N PRO A 633 -25.37 39.67 -31.44
CA PRO A 633 -24.60 39.77 -32.68
C PRO A 633 -23.22 40.46 -32.47
N GLU A 634 -22.37 40.34 -33.49
CA GLU A 634 -21.14 41.14 -33.77
C GLU A 634 -19.85 40.94 -32.93
N GLU A 635 -18.84 40.44 -33.64
CA GLU A 635 -17.38 40.69 -33.55
C GLU A 635 -16.67 40.72 -32.18
N LYS A 636 -15.78 39.73 -31.98
CA LYS A 636 -14.32 39.95 -32.00
C LYS A 636 -13.58 38.62 -32.08
N LYS A 637 -12.71 38.48 -33.07
CA LYS A 637 -11.72 37.39 -33.19
C LYS A 637 -10.54 37.72 -32.27
N GLU A 638 -10.29 36.89 -31.28
CA GLU A 638 -8.97 36.78 -30.64
C GLU A 638 -8.42 35.40 -30.99
N ASN A 639 -7.24 35.40 -31.63
CA ASN A 639 -6.49 34.19 -31.94
C ASN A 639 -5.66 33.82 -30.70
N PHE A 640 -5.69 32.55 -30.30
CA PHE A 640 -4.65 31.92 -29.49
C PHE A 640 -3.97 30.84 -30.31
#